data_AF-A0A382K1X9-F1
#
_entry.id   AF-A0A382K1X9-F1
#
_cell.length_a   1.000
_cell.length_b   1.000
_cell.length_c   1.000
_cell.angle_alpha   90.00
_cell.angle_beta   90.00
_cell.angle_gamma   90.00
#
_symmetry.space_group_name_H-M   'P 1'
#
loop_
_entity.id
_entity.type
_entity.pdbx_description
1 polymer ?
#
loop_
_entity_poly.entity_id
_entity_poly.type
_entity_poly.pdbx_seq_one_letter_code
_entity_poly.pdbx_strand_id
1 'polypeptide(L)'
;MHPINYVLRGKGKRLRPLLTIIASEACGGSKDDVISTALAVEVLHNFTLVHDDIMDQDYIRHGQETVHRKWDDGVAILSGDAMLSLALELLNQSPNALPIQIKIFIKGLL
;
A
#
# COMPACT_ATOMS: atom_id res chain seq x y z
N MET A 1 7.13 -0.44 -18.59
CA MET A 1 7.14 0.06 -17.20
C MET A 1 6.54 -1.03 -16.31
N HIS A 2 7.14 -1.35 -15.17
CA HIS A 2 6.64 -2.41 -14.30
C HIS A 2 5.32 -1.98 -13.60
N PRO A 3 4.25 -2.80 -13.57
CA PRO A 3 2.93 -2.39 -13.07
C PRO A 3 2.92 -1.81 -11.66
N ILE A 4 3.65 -2.42 -10.72
CA ILE A 4 3.74 -1.95 -9.33
C ILE A 4 4.29 -0.52 -9.27
N ASN A 5 5.36 -0.24 -10.02
CA ASN A 5 5.94 1.11 -10.11
C ASN A 5 5.00 2.11 -10.78
N TYR A 6 4.16 1.66 -11.70
CA TYR A 6 3.14 2.50 -12.32
C TYR A 6 2.09 2.94 -11.30
N VAL A 7 1.56 2.00 -10.51
CA VAL A 7 0.59 2.28 -9.44
C VAL A 7 1.20 3.21 -8.38
N LEU A 8 2.40 2.88 -7.87
CA LEU A 8 3.03 3.65 -6.80
C LEU A 8 3.46 5.06 -7.24
N ARG A 9 3.73 5.29 -8.54
CA ARG A 9 3.99 6.63 -9.09
C ARG A 9 2.71 7.41 -9.40
N GLY A 10 1.54 6.78 -9.25
CA GLY A 10 0.25 7.44 -9.39
C GLY A 10 0.10 8.65 -8.46
N LYS A 11 -0.81 9.55 -8.84
CA LYS A 11 -1.12 10.73 -8.02
C LYS A 11 -1.93 10.28 -6.80
N GLY A 12 -1.36 10.44 -5.61
CA GLY A 12 -2.03 10.19 -4.34
C GLY A 12 -1.64 11.24 -3.31
N LYS A 13 -2.55 11.59 -2.40
CA LYS A 13 -2.29 12.58 -1.34
C LYS A 13 -1.32 12.07 -0.26
N ARG A 14 -1.05 10.76 -0.23
CA ARG A 14 -0.19 10.08 0.76
C ARG A 14 -0.58 10.40 2.20
N LEU A 15 -1.89 10.50 2.44
CA LEU A 15 -2.43 10.87 3.76
C LEU A 15 -2.16 9.77 4.80
N ARG A 16 -2.32 8.49 4.42
CA ARG A 16 -2.14 7.34 5.32
C ARG A 16 -0.72 7.24 5.89
N PRO A 17 0.37 7.23 5.08
CA PRO A 17 1.73 7.19 5.61
C PRO A 17 2.05 8.44 6.43
N LEU A 18 1.54 9.60 6.03
CA LEU A 18 1.74 10.84 6.78
C LEU A 18 1.10 10.78 8.17
N LEU A 19 -0.13 10.25 8.27
CA LEU A 19 -0.80 10.05 9.55
C LEU A 19 -0.03 9.07 10.46
N THR A 20 0.54 8.00 9.90
CA THR A 20 1.39 7.07 10.67
C THR A 20 2.61 7.76 11.27
N ILE A 21 3.28 8.62 10.49
CA ILE A 21 4.43 9.40 10.95
C ILE A 21 4.03 10.40 12.03
N ILE A 22 2.99 11.20 11.78
CA ILE A 22 2.50 12.20 12.75
C ILE A 22 2.05 11.53 14.06
N ALA A 23 1.41 10.37 13.99
CA ALA A 23 1.00 9.61 15.18
C ALA A 23 2.21 9.12 15.99
N SER A 24 3.30 8.73 15.32
CA SER A 24 4.56 8.38 16.00
C SER A 24 5.17 9.58 16.72
N GLU A 25 5.30 10.70 16.01
CA GLU A 25 5.85 11.95 16.57
C GLU A 25 5.02 12.47 17.74
N ALA A 26 3.69 12.43 17.64
CA ALA A 26 2.78 12.83 18.72
C ALA A 26 2.89 11.95 19.98
N CYS A 27 3.34 10.70 19.83
CA CYS A 27 3.58 9.76 20.92
C CYS A 27 5.04 9.75 21.41
N GLY A 28 5.88 10.69 20.95
CA GLY A 28 7.29 10.80 21.35
C GLY A 28 8.25 9.89 20.59
N GLY A 29 7.81 9.24 19.51
CA GLY A 29 8.67 8.54 18.56
C GLY A 29 9.21 9.47 17.47
N SER A 30 9.89 8.89 16.49
CA SER A 30 10.41 9.58 15.32
C SER A 30 9.90 8.97 14.02
N LYS A 31 9.98 9.74 12.92
CA LYS A 31 9.70 9.23 11.58
C LYS A 31 10.47 7.95 11.25
N ASP A 32 11.74 7.87 11.65
CA ASP A 32 12.61 6.74 11.33
C ASP A 32 12.16 5.45 12.02
N ASP A 33 11.47 5.55 13.16
CA ASP A 33 10.90 4.40 13.87
C ASP A 33 9.73 3.74 13.14
N VAL A 34 9.06 4.48 12.26
CA VAL A 34 7.80 4.05 11.63
C VAL A 34 7.79 4.16 10.11
N ILE A 35 8.89 4.58 9.48
CA ILE A 35 8.92 4.82 8.03
C ILE A 35 8.56 3.55 7.24
N SER A 36 9.10 2.39 7.62
CA SER A 36 8.79 1.11 6.97
C SER A 36 7.32 0.73 7.14
N THR A 37 6.75 0.95 8.33
CA THR A 37 5.31 0.73 8.61
C THR A 37 4.43 1.70 7.83
N ALA A 38 4.80 2.97 7.73
CA ALA A 38 4.07 3.97 6.96
C ALA A 38 4.03 3.60 5.47
N LEU A 39 5.17 3.16 4.91
CA LEU A 39 5.25 2.66 3.54
C LEU A 39 4.41 1.39 3.35
N ALA A 40 4.45 0.45 4.29
CA ALA A 40 3.61 -0.75 4.25
C ALA A 40 2.11 -0.42 4.15
N VAL A 41 1.64 0.55 4.93
CA VAL A 41 0.24 1.01 4.90
C VAL A 41 -0.13 1.64 3.54
N GLU A 42 0.77 2.42 2.95
CA GLU A 42 0.52 3.02 1.64
C GLU A 42 0.53 1.97 0.51
N VAL A 43 1.44 1.00 0.55
CA VAL A 43 1.48 -0.10 -0.42
C VAL A 43 0.23 -0.97 -0.30
N LEU A 44 -0.20 -1.30 0.94
CA LEU A 44 -1.45 -1.99 1.18
C LEU A 44 -2.64 -1.24 0.60
N HIS A 45 -2.71 0.08 0.82
CA HIS A 45 -3.77 0.90 0.26
C HIS A 45 -3.80 0.85 -1.27
N ASN A 46 -2.64 0.93 -1.92
CA ASN A 46 -2.60 0.84 -3.39
C ASN A 46 -2.91 -0.58 -3.89
N PHE A 47 -2.58 -1.63 -3.12
CA PHE A 47 -3.02 -2.99 -3.40
C PHE A 47 -4.55 -3.08 -3.46
N THR A 48 -5.26 -2.57 -2.46
CA THR A 48 -6.74 -2.65 -2.45
C THR A 48 -7.31 -1.91 -3.66
N LEU A 49 -6.77 -0.74 -4.01
CA LEU A 49 -7.24 0.02 -5.18
C LEU A 49 -7.05 -0.73 -6.50
N VAL A 50 -5.95 -1.47 -6.67
CA VAL A 50 -5.71 -2.25 -7.90
C VAL A 50 -6.74 -3.36 -8.03
N HIS A 51 -7.08 -4.05 -6.93
CA HIS A 51 -8.11 -5.08 -6.93
C HIS A 51 -9.52 -4.49 -7.05
N ASP A 52 -9.80 -3.36 -6.36
CA ASP A 52 -11.06 -2.62 -6.47
C ASP A 52 -11.33 -2.20 -7.90
N ASP A 53 -10.31 -1.67 -8.62
CA ASP A 53 -10.47 -1.27 -10.02
C ASP A 53 -10.96 -2.43 -10.89
N ILE A 54 -10.50 -3.66 -10.64
CA ILE A 54 -10.96 -4.86 -11.36
C ILE A 54 -12.39 -5.23 -10.96
N MET A 55 -12.68 -5.23 -9.66
CA MET A 55 -14.00 -5.60 -9.13
C MET A 55 -15.09 -4.64 -9.61
N ASP A 56 -14.79 -3.35 -9.65
CA ASP A 56 -15.71 -2.27 -10.05
C ASP A 56 -15.69 -1.99 -11.56
N GLN A 57 -14.78 -2.62 -12.31
CA GLN A 57 -14.60 -2.39 -13.76
C GLN A 57 -14.24 -0.93 -14.11
N ASP A 58 -13.46 -0.29 -13.23
CA ASP A 58 -13.01 1.10 -13.41
C ASP A 58 -11.90 1.19 -14.46
N TYR A 59 -12.06 2.02 -15.49
CA TYR A 59 -11.02 2.17 -16.52
C TYR A 59 -10.01 3.28 -16.25
N ILE A 60 -10.34 4.24 -15.37
CA ILE A 60 -9.50 5.40 -15.08
C ILE A 60 -9.45 5.65 -13.57
N ARG A 61 -8.25 5.78 -13.02
CA ARG A 61 -7.99 6.22 -11.64
C ARG A 61 -7.05 7.42 -11.62
N HIS A 62 -7.46 8.50 -10.96
CA HIS A 62 -6.69 9.74 -10.84
C HIS A 62 -6.17 10.30 -12.18
N GLY A 63 -6.96 10.13 -13.25
CA GLY A 63 -6.63 10.59 -14.61
C GLY A 63 -5.62 9.70 -15.35
N GLN A 64 -5.37 8.48 -14.87
CA GLN A 64 -4.53 7.47 -15.51
C GLN A 64 -5.32 6.19 -15.74
N GLU A 65 -4.98 5.41 -16.76
CA GLU A 65 -5.58 4.08 -16.98
C GLU A 65 -5.30 3.17 -15.78
N THR A 66 -6.31 2.41 -15.37
CA THR A 66 -6.16 1.36 -14.34
C THR A 66 -5.28 0.22 -14.86
N VAL A 67 -4.71 -0.57 -13.95
CA VAL A 67 -3.73 -1.62 -14.32
C VAL A 67 -4.35 -2.65 -15.27
N HIS A 68 -5.57 -3.10 -14.96
CA HIS A 68 -6.25 -4.12 -15.75
C HIS A 68 -6.65 -3.59 -17.14
N ARG A 69 -6.96 -2.29 -17.24
CA ARG A 69 -7.26 -1.66 -18.53
C ARG A 69 -6.02 -1.51 -19.39
N LYS A 70 -4.89 -1.16 -18.78
CA LYS A 70 -3.63 -0.87 -19.50
C LYS A 70 -2.85 -2.11 -19.90
N TRP A 71 -2.94 -3.17 -19.10
CA TRP A 71 -2.31 -4.47 -19.37
C TRP A 71 -3.37 -5.53 -19.60
N ASP A 72 -3.83 -6.16 -18.53
CA ASP A 72 -4.92 -7.13 -18.50
C ASP A 72 -5.26 -7.49 -17.04
N ASP A 73 -6.38 -8.18 -16.83
CA ASP A 73 -6.85 -8.60 -15.52
C ASP A 73 -5.84 -9.49 -14.78
N GLY A 74 -5.15 -10.39 -15.49
CA GLY A 74 -4.17 -11.30 -14.89
C GLY A 74 -2.96 -10.54 -14.33
N VAL A 75 -2.45 -9.58 -15.08
CA VAL A 75 -1.38 -8.68 -14.63
C VAL A 75 -1.83 -7.86 -13.42
N ALA A 76 -3.07 -7.37 -13.40
CA ALA A 76 -3.59 -6.58 -12.30
C ALA A 76 -3.74 -7.41 -11.01
N ILE A 77 -4.28 -8.63 -11.10
CA ILE A 77 -4.39 -9.57 -9.96
C ILE A 77 -3.00 -9.86 -9.39
N LEU A 78 -2.06 -10.33 -10.23
CA LEU A 78 -0.70 -10.68 -9.79
C LEU A 78 0.08 -9.49 -9.24
N SER A 79 -0.13 -8.30 -9.80
CA SER A 79 0.49 -7.07 -9.29
C SER A 79 -0.06 -6.71 -7.91
N GLY A 80 -1.36 -6.85 -7.68
CA GLY A 80 -1.95 -6.68 -6.36
C GLY A 80 -1.38 -7.66 -5.33
N ASP A 81 -1.31 -8.95 -5.65
CA ASP A 81 -0.77 -9.98 -4.75
C ASP A 81 0.71 -9.73 -4.39
N ALA A 82 1.51 -9.31 -5.38
CA ALA A 82 2.88 -8.89 -5.17
C ALA A 82 2.98 -7.64 -4.29
N MET A 83 2.05 -6.69 -4.43
CA MET A 83 1.99 -5.50 -3.57
C MET A 83 1.61 -5.84 -2.13
N LEU A 84 0.68 -6.76 -1.89
CA LEU A 84 0.39 -7.25 -0.54
C LEU A 84 1.64 -7.90 0.09
N SER A 85 2.36 -8.72 -0.68
CA SER A 85 3.61 -9.35 -0.24
C SER A 85 4.67 -8.30 0.12
N LEU A 86 4.83 -7.26 -0.71
CA LEU A 86 5.73 -6.14 -0.46
C LEU A 86 5.33 -5.33 0.79
N ALA A 87 4.04 -5.14 1.02
CA ALA A 87 3.55 -4.44 2.22
C ALA A 87 3.91 -5.21 3.50
N LEU A 88 3.77 -6.53 3.50
CA LEU A 88 4.17 -7.39 4.62
C LEU A 88 5.69 -7.40 4.82
N GLU A 89 6.48 -7.42 3.74
CA GLU A 89 7.93 -7.31 3.81
C GLU A 89 8.37 -5.99 4.45
N LEU A 90 7.79 -4.85 4.01
CA LEU A 90 8.05 -3.54 4.59
C LEU A 90 7.67 -3.47 6.07
N LEU A 91 6.56 -4.09 6.45
CA LEU A 91 6.15 -4.15 7.85
C LEU A 91 7.16 -4.92 8.70
N ASN A 92 7.73 -6.01 8.16
CA ASN A 92 8.73 -6.83 8.83
C ASN A 92 10.11 -6.14 8.94
N GLN A 93 10.37 -5.11 8.13
CA GLN A 93 11.56 -4.26 8.24
C GLN A 93 11.43 -3.17 9.32
N SER A 94 10.28 -3.04 9.97
CA SER A 94 10.11 -2.09 11.07
C SER A 94 11.03 -2.46 12.23
N PRO A 95 11.84 -1.52 12.77
CA PRO A 95 12.69 -1.79 13.93
C PRO A 95 11.87 -2.17 15.17
N ASN A 96 10.59 -1.75 15.18
CA ASN A 96 9.62 -2.04 16.23
C ASN A 96 8.58 -3.09 15.78
N ALA A 97 8.92 -3.99 14.84
CA ALA A 97 8.05 -5.05 14.32
C ALA A 97 7.62 -6.03 15.42
N LEU A 98 6.71 -5.58 16.28
CA LEU A 98 6.13 -6.37 17.33
C LEU A 98 5.05 -7.28 16.69
N PRO A 99 4.88 -8.52 17.19
CA PRO A 99 3.80 -9.41 16.74
C PRO A 99 2.40 -8.75 16.75
N ILE A 100 2.21 -7.76 17.63
CA ILE A 100 0.97 -6.97 17.69
C ILE A 100 0.74 -6.12 16.44
N GLN A 101 1.78 -5.55 15.83
CA GLN A 101 1.65 -4.72 14.63
C GLN A 101 1.20 -5.54 13.43
N ILE A 102 1.83 -6.70 13.21
CA ILE A 102 1.43 -7.65 12.16
C ILE A 102 -0.03 -8.08 12.36
N LYS A 103 -0.40 -8.42 13.61
CA LYS A 103 -1.78 -8.80 13.93
C LYS A 103 -2.79 -7.69 13.64
N ILE A 104 -2.49 -6.44 14.01
CA ILE A 104 -3.36 -5.29 13.75
C ILE A 104 -3.45 -5.02 12.25
N PHE A 105 -2.33 -5.09 11.54
CA PHE A 105 -2.25 -4.87 10.09
C PHE A 105 -3.11 -5.88 9.32
N ILE A 106 -2.98 -7.18 9.63
CA ILE A 106 -3.79 -8.23 9.03
C ILE A 106 -5.27 -8.07 9.41
N LYS A 107 -5.57 -7.70 10.67
CA LYS A 107 -6.95 -7.45 11.08
C LYS A 107 -7.57 -6.25 10.34
N GLY A 108 -6.78 -5.27 9.92
CA GLY A 108 -7.26 -4.15 9.11
C GLY A 108 -7.51 -4.50 7.64
N LEU A 109 -7.04 -5.67 7.19
CA LEU A 109 -7.26 -6.20 5.84
C LEU A 109 -8.53 -7.07 5.74
N LEU A 110 -8.92 -7.72 6.84
CA LEU A 110 -10.12 -8.58 6.94
C LEU A 110 -11.35 -7.79 7.38
#